data_AF-A0A671Y2B3-F1
#
_entry.id   AF-A0A671Y2B3-F1
#
_cell.length_a   1.000
_cell.length_b   1.000
_cell.length_c   1.000
_cell.angle_alpha   90.00
_cell.angle_beta   90.00
_cell.angle_gamma   90.00
#
_symmetry.space_group_name_H-M   'P 1'
#
loop_
_entity.id
_entity.type
_entity.pdbx_description
1 polymer ?
#
loop_
_entity_poly.entity_id
_entity_poly.type
_entity_poly.pdbx_seq_one_letter_code
_entity_poly.pdbx_strand_id
1 'polypeptide(L)'
;MFTPVLDHSEHVDTRRKHGHGIITRDYIKTFSVCVCVCVCVCVCVCVCARTQQDFPKKLPMSQSVPQIYTQVKEFIYASLKFSESLHRSSTEIDDMLRKSTNLLLTRTLSSCLQNLIKKPHIGLTELVQIIINTTHLEQACRYLEELYGLSTFKDARHAAEGEIYTKLNQKIDEFIQLADYEWGMAESDGRASGYLMDLINFLRSTFQVFTHLPGKVAQTACMSACKHLSTSLMQMLLDTELKQISMGAIQQFNLDVIQCECKLKCI
;
A
#
# COMPACT_ATOMS: atom_id res chain seq x y z
N MET A 1 -26.36 -31.15 4.69
CA MET A 1 -27.32 -30.91 5.80
C MET A 1 -26.52 -30.31 6.94
N PHE A 2 -27.03 -29.22 7.54
CA PHE A 2 -26.40 -28.34 8.54
C PHE A 2 -25.50 -27.21 8.01
N THR A 3 -26.17 -26.12 7.63
CA THR A 3 -25.74 -24.74 7.87
C THR A 3 -25.71 -24.43 9.36
N PRO A 4 -24.92 -23.42 9.79
CA PRO A 4 -25.34 -22.54 10.86
C PRO A 4 -25.53 -21.11 10.36
N VAL A 5 -26.70 -20.62 10.72
CA VAL A 5 -27.25 -19.27 10.59
C VAL A 5 -26.31 -18.25 11.25
N LEU A 6 -25.87 -17.24 10.49
CA LEU A 6 -25.31 -16.01 11.06
C LEU A 6 -26.47 -15.17 11.56
N ASP A 7 -26.57 -15.08 12.89
CA ASP A 7 -27.53 -14.25 13.60
C ASP A 7 -27.24 -12.77 13.33
N HIS A 8 -28.25 -12.08 12.80
CA HIS A 8 -28.30 -10.64 12.66
C HIS A 8 -28.60 -10.03 14.03
N SER A 9 -27.56 -9.68 14.79
CA SER A 9 -27.72 -8.74 15.90
C SER A 9 -27.43 -7.33 15.41
N GLU A 10 -28.51 -6.64 15.02
CA GLU A 10 -28.55 -5.19 14.88
C GLU A 10 -28.23 -4.55 16.24
N HIS A 11 -27.01 -4.05 16.41
CA HIS A 11 -26.75 -3.06 17.45
C HIS A 11 -27.19 -1.69 16.95
N VAL A 12 -28.41 -1.34 17.37
CA VAL A 12 -29.02 -0.01 17.30
C VAL A 12 -28.10 1.01 17.99
N ASP A 13 -27.36 1.79 17.19
CA ASP A 13 -26.64 2.98 17.69
C ASP A 13 -27.64 4.11 17.90
N THR A 14 -28.14 4.22 19.13
CA THR A 14 -28.97 5.33 19.59
C THR A 14 -28.07 6.48 20.03
N ARG A 15 -27.55 7.27 19.08
CA ARG A 15 -27.04 8.62 19.36
C ARG A 15 -27.83 9.70 18.61
N ARG A 16 -28.77 10.24 19.40
CA ARG A 16 -29.30 11.62 19.40
C ARG A 16 -28.84 12.52 18.24
N LYS A 17 -29.79 12.79 17.34
CA LYS A 17 -29.87 14.03 16.57
C LYS A 17 -29.79 15.23 17.52
N HIS A 18 -28.73 16.02 17.50
CA HIS A 18 -28.72 17.41 17.98
C HIS A 18 -27.68 18.21 17.18
N GLY A 19 -28.17 19.25 16.48
CA GLY A 19 -27.49 20.51 16.24
C GLY A 19 -26.23 20.53 15.38
N HIS A 20 -26.33 21.19 14.22
CA HIS A 20 -25.18 21.81 13.58
C HIS A 20 -24.50 22.81 14.52
N GLY A 21 -23.18 22.75 14.58
CA GLY A 21 -22.32 23.63 15.36
C GLY A 21 -21.70 22.90 16.53
N ILE A 22 -20.49 23.34 16.90
CA ILE A 22 -19.70 22.96 18.08
C ILE A 22 -18.50 22.05 17.72
N ILE A 23 -17.43 22.64 17.17
CA ILE A 23 -16.07 22.23 17.59
C ILE A 23 -15.98 22.54 19.09
N THR A 24 -16.33 21.56 19.93
CA THR A 24 -16.23 21.73 21.38
C THR A 24 -14.77 21.61 21.78
N ARG A 25 -14.30 22.60 22.56
CA ARG A 25 -13.02 22.65 23.29
C ARG A 25 -12.65 21.37 24.08
N ASP A 26 -13.60 20.44 24.26
CA ASP A 26 -13.43 19.22 25.04
C ASP A 26 -12.78 18.05 24.27
N TYR A 27 -12.80 18.04 22.93
CA TYR A 27 -12.27 16.90 22.15
C TYR A 27 -10.73 16.88 22.05
N ILE A 28 -10.08 18.05 22.17
CA ILE A 28 -8.63 18.18 22.02
C ILE A 28 -7.87 17.61 23.23
N LYS A 29 -8.52 17.49 24.39
CA LYS A 29 -7.88 17.08 25.65
C LYS A 29 -7.64 15.57 25.81
N THR A 30 -8.21 14.68 24.99
CA THR A 30 -8.26 13.25 25.38
C THR A 30 -8.08 12.21 24.27
N PHE A 31 -7.21 12.44 23.30
CA PHE A 31 -6.68 11.35 22.46
C PHE A 31 -5.17 11.46 22.36
N SER A 32 -4.49 10.80 23.30
CA SER A 32 -3.07 10.47 23.21
C SER A 32 -2.97 9.27 22.26
N VAL A 33 -2.38 9.46 21.07
CA VAL A 33 -1.94 8.32 20.28
C VAL A 33 -0.80 7.71 21.07
N CYS A 34 -1.10 6.60 21.75
CA CYS A 34 -0.12 5.86 22.54
C CYS A 34 0.96 5.32 21.61
N VAL A 35 2.01 6.10 21.39
CA VAL A 35 3.29 5.58 20.94
C VAL A 35 3.82 4.81 22.12
N CYS A 36 3.71 3.49 22.07
CA CYS A 36 4.15 2.58 23.11
C CYS A 36 5.68 2.64 23.25
N VAL A 37 6.21 3.68 23.89
CA VAL A 37 7.47 3.59 24.61
C VAL A 37 7.08 3.03 25.97
N CYS A 38 7.61 1.86 26.26
CA CYS A 38 7.16 0.93 27.29
C CYS A 38 7.33 1.45 28.73
N VAL A 39 6.67 2.53 29.15
CA VAL A 39 6.37 2.84 30.56
C VAL A 39 5.17 3.80 30.56
N CYS A 40 3.98 3.32 30.94
CA CYS A 40 2.86 4.05 31.57
C CYS A 40 1.51 3.42 31.19
N VAL A 41 0.75 3.09 32.21
CA VAL A 41 -0.55 2.42 32.17
C VAL A 41 -1.63 3.37 31.63
N CYS A 42 -1.91 3.34 30.33
CA CYS A 42 -3.09 3.99 29.74
C CYS A 42 -3.64 3.18 28.54
N VAL A 43 -4.62 2.32 28.81
CA VAL A 43 -5.78 1.99 27.93
C VAL A 43 -5.50 1.90 26.42
N CYS A 44 -4.79 0.85 25.99
CA CYS A 44 -4.70 0.44 24.58
C CYS A 44 -5.93 -0.36 24.12
N VAL A 45 -7.15 0.17 24.31
CA VAL A 45 -8.38 -0.62 24.08
C VAL A 45 -8.89 -0.60 22.64
N CYS A 46 -8.46 0.31 21.75
CA CYS A 46 -9.29 0.56 20.55
C CYS A 46 -8.81 0.02 19.18
N VAL A 47 -7.65 -0.63 19.01
CA VAL A 47 -7.32 -1.30 17.71
C VAL A 47 -6.43 -2.54 17.92
N CYS A 48 -6.87 -3.51 18.73
CA CYS A 48 -6.17 -4.80 18.86
C CYS A 48 -7.13 -5.96 18.61
N ALA A 49 -7.79 -5.93 17.44
CA ALA A 49 -8.48 -7.09 16.92
C ALA A 49 -7.46 -8.19 16.54
N ARG A 50 -7.29 -9.15 17.46
CA ARG A 50 -6.80 -10.54 17.32
C ARG A 50 -5.70 -10.81 16.27
N THR A 51 -4.44 -10.74 16.72
CA THR A 51 -3.36 -11.62 16.24
C THR A 51 -2.76 -12.36 17.42
N GLN A 52 -2.72 -13.70 17.37
CA GLN A 52 -2.08 -14.59 18.35
C GLN A 52 -0.56 -14.52 18.19
N GLN A 53 0.06 -13.43 18.61
CA GLN A 53 1.53 -13.33 18.70
C GLN A 53 1.95 -12.85 20.09
N ASP A 54 2.99 -13.49 20.61
CA ASP A 54 3.65 -13.08 21.85
C ASP A 54 4.36 -11.74 21.68
N PHE A 55 4.45 -10.98 22.76
CA PHE A 55 5.11 -9.68 22.74
C PHE A 55 6.63 -9.82 22.57
N PRO A 56 7.29 -8.85 21.91
CA PRO A 56 6.74 -7.58 21.43
C PRO A 56 6.09 -7.66 20.04
N LYS A 57 4.86 -7.15 19.92
CA LYS A 57 4.14 -7.05 18.64
C LYS A 57 4.71 -5.92 17.78
N LYS A 58 4.97 -6.20 16.50
CA LYS A 58 5.30 -5.16 15.51
C LYS A 58 4.01 -4.59 14.93
N LEU A 59 3.93 -3.26 14.86
CA LEU A 59 2.81 -2.59 14.18
C LEU A 59 3.00 -2.69 12.66
N PRO A 60 1.91 -2.81 11.89
CA PRO A 60 1.99 -2.90 10.42
C PRO A 60 2.39 -1.56 9.78
N MET A 61 2.15 -0.45 10.47
CA MET A 61 2.56 0.89 10.04
C MET A 61 3.97 1.25 10.55
N SER A 62 4.61 2.22 9.89
CA SER A 62 5.86 2.81 10.38
C SER A 62 5.61 4.02 11.29
N GLN A 63 6.65 4.45 12.00
CA GLN A 63 6.61 5.61 12.91
C GLN A 63 6.18 6.93 12.25
N SER A 64 6.20 7.02 10.90
CA SER A 64 5.71 8.20 10.22
C SER A 64 4.21 8.44 10.44
N VAL A 65 3.40 7.39 10.62
CA VAL A 65 1.96 7.52 10.83
C VAL A 65 1.63 8.28 12.12
N PRO A 66 2.08 7.84 13.32
CA PRO A 66 1.81 8.57 14.55
C PRO A 66 2.46 9.96 14.57
N GLN A 67 3.63 10.12 13.96
CA GLN A 67 4.29 11.43 13.86
C GLN A 67 3.49 12.42 13.01
N ILE A 68 3.08 12.03 11.80
CA ILE A 68 2.25 12.88 10.92
C ILE A 68 0.93 13.22 11.60
N TYR A 69 0.26 12.24 12.23
CA TYR A 69 -0.99 12.51 12.95
C TYR A 69 -0.80 13.53 14.08
N THR A 70 0.29 13.40 14.85
CA THR A 70 0.63 14.33 15.94
C THR A 70 0.86 15.74 15.40
N GLN A 71 1.65 15.89 14.33
CA GLN A 71 1.87 17.20 13.70
C GLN A 71 0.57 17.84 13.19
N VAL A 72 -0.32 17.06 12.59
CA VAL A 72 -1.63 17.56 12.14
C VAL A 72 -2.47 18.03 13.34
N LYS A 73 -2.49 17.26 14.43
CA LYS A 73 -3.20 17.64 15.66
C LYS A 73 -2.64 18.92 16.28
N GLU A 74 -1.32 19.05 16.35
CA GLU A 74 -0.65 20.25 16.85
C GLU A 74 -0.96 21.47 15.99
N PHE A 75 -0.97 21.31 14.66
CA PHE A 75 -1.36 22.37 13.74
C PHE A 75 -2.81 22.84 13.97
N ILE A 76 -3.75 21.90 14.13
CA ILE A 76 -5.16 22.23 14.40
C ILE A 76 -5.27 22.98 15.74
N TYR A 77 -4.59 22.48 16.78
CA TYR A 77 -4.60 23.11 18.10
C TYR A 77 -4.01 24.52 18.09
N ALA A 78 -2.86 24.71 17.45
CA ALA A 78 -2.23 26.01 17.31
C ALA A 78 -3.14 26.99 16.53
N SER A 79 -3.78 26.51 15.46
CA SER A 79 -4.72 27.31 14.66
C SER A 79 -5.95 27.72 15.47
N LEU A 80 -6.47 26.84 16.33
CA LEU A 80 -7.59 27.16 17.23
C LEU A 80 -7.18 28.19 18.28
N LYS A 81 -6.03 27.98 18.93
CA LYS A 81 -5.51 28.92 19.95
C LYS A 81 -5.27 30.31 19.36
N PHE A 82 -4.80 30.38 18.12
CA PHE A 82 -4.66 31.64 17.39
C PHE A 82 -6.01 32.29 17.10
N SER A 83 -7.02 31.53 16.65
CA SER A 83 -8.34 32.10 16.31
C SER A 83 -9.13 32.59 17.51
N GLU A 84 -8.95 31.99 18.69
CA GLU A 84 -9.56 32.47 19.94
C GLU A 84 -9.18 33.92 20.26
N SER A 85 -7.98 34.37 19.85
CA SER A 85 -7.54 35.76 20.03
C SER A 85 -8.21 36.77 19.07
N LEU A 86 -8.87 36.29 18.02
CA LEU A 86 -9.44 37.13 16.95
C LEU A 86 -10.89 37.57 17.20
N HIS A 87 -11.48 37.27 18.36
CA HIS A 87 -12.87 37.61 18.72
C HIS A 87 -13.93 37.19 17.68
N ARG A 88 -13.70 36.07 16.97
CA ARG A 88 -14.61 35.53 15.96
C ARG A 88 -15.67 34.63 16.56
N SER A 89 -16.78 34.45 15.84
CA SER A 89 -17.81 33.49 16.22
C SER A 89 -17.31 32.04 16.10
N SER A 90 -17.89 31.12 16.86
CA SER A 90 -17.51 29.69 16.83
C SER A 90 -17.61 29.11 15.42
N THR A 91 -18.64 29.46 14.66
CA THR A 91 -18.84 28.95 13.29
C THR A 91 -17.76 29.42 12.31
N GLU A 92 -17.28 30.67 12.44
CA GLU A 92 -16.18 31.19 11.62
C GLU A 92 -14.84 30.54 11.97
N ILE A 93 -14.62 30.25 13.27
CA ILE A 93 -13.45 29.49 13.73
C ILE A 93 -13.48 28.09 13.13
N ASP A 94 -14.63 27.42 13.17
CA ASP A 94 -14.79 26.06 12.66
C ASP A 94 -14.52 25.98 11.16
N ASP A 95 -15.03 26.93 10.38
CA ASP A 95 -14.77 27.02 8.94
C ASP A 95 -13.30 27.32 8.61
N MET A 96 -12.66 28.21 9.38
CA MET A 96 -11.24 28.52 9.22
C MET A 96 -10.36 27.30 9.52
N LEU A 97 -10.65 26.56 10.59
CA LEU A 97 -9.91 25.33 10.95
C LEU A 97 -10.08 24.25 9.90
N ARG A 98 -11.31 24.05 9.40
CA ARG A 98 -11.59 23.12 8.31
C ARG A 98 -10.79 23.47 7.05
N LYS A 99 -10.83 24.73 6.61
CA LYS A 99 -10.13 25.20 5.40
C LYS A 99 -8.61 25.09 5.52
N SER A 100 -8.05 25.57 6.61
CA SER A 100 -6.59 25.53 6.84
C SER A 100 -6.06 24.10 6.96
N THR A 101 -6.78 23.22 7.66
CA THR A 101 -6.40 21.81 7.79
C THR A 101 -6.54 21.06 6.47
N ASN A 102 -7.63 21.29 5.72
CA ASN A 102 -7.77 20.72 4.39
C ASN A 102 -6.66 21.21 3.46
N LEU A 103 -6.26 22.48 3.53
CA LEU A 103 -5.13 23.00 2.75
C LEU A 103 -3.82 22.31 3.13
N LEU A 104 -3.54 22.13 4.42
CA LEU A 104 -2.35 21.40 4.90
C LEU A 104 -2.31 19.97 4.36
N LEU A 105 -3.44 19.25 4.45
CA LEU A 105 -3.53 17.87 3.97
C LEU A 105 -3.42 17.80 2.45
N THR A 106 -4.24 18.56 1.72
CA THR A 106 -4.38 18.45 0.27
C THR A 106 -3.24 19.08 -0.52
N ARG A 107 -2.54 20.08 0.02
CA ARG A 107 -1.37 20.68 -0.65
C ARG A 107 -0.06 20.19 -0.07
N THR A 108 0.18 20.40 1.22
CA THR A 108 1.49 20.13 1.80
C THR A 108 1.75 18.63 1.91
N LEU A 109 0.88 17.90 2.60
CA LEU A 109 1.08 16.47 2.80
C LEU A 109 0.97 15.69 1.48
N SER A 110 0.02 16.05 0.62
CA SER A 110 -0.08 15.49 -0.74
C SER A 110 1.23 15.65 -1.52
N SER A 111 1.80 16.87 -1.54
CA SER A 111 3.07 17.13 -2.24
C SER A 111 4.22 16.32 -1.63
N CYS A 112 4.32 16.24 -0.31
CA CYS A 112 5.33 15.42 0.36
C CYS A 112 5.23 13.93 -0.04
N LEU A 113 4.02 13.36 -0.04
CA LEU A 113 3.79 11.97 -0.43
C LEU A 113 4.13 11.73 -1.91
N GLN A 114 3.69 12.62 -2.80
CA GLN A 114 3.98 12.52 -4.23
C GLN A 114 5.49 12.60 -4.51
N ASN A 115 6.19 13.52 -3.85
CA ASN A 115 7.65 13.65 -3.97
C ASN A 115 8.38 12.42 -3.43
N LEU A 116 7.85 11.80 -2.36
CA LEU A 116 8.40 10.56 -1.83
C LEU A 116 8.23 9.39 -2.81
N ILE A 117 7.02 9.22 -3.35
CA ILE A 117 6.69 8.15 -4.30
C ILE A 117 7.50 8.27 -5.59
N LYS A 118 7.74 9.49 -6.08
CA LYS A 118 8.50 9.75 -7.32
C LYS A 118 10.02 9.72 -7.15
N LYS A 119 10.55 9.38 -5.96
CA LYS A 119 12.00 9.26 -5.79
C LYS A 119 12.54 8.14 -6.71
N PRO A 120 13.62 8.39 -7.49
CA PRO A 120 14.08 7.45 -8.51
C PRO A 120 14.43 6.07 -7.93
N HIS A 121 15.03 6.05 -6.74
CA HIS A 121 15.52 4.83 -6.09
C HIS A 121 14.56 4.29 -5.02
N ILE A 122 13.29 4.69 -5.01
CA ILE A 122 12.34 4.10 -4.05
C ILE A 122 12.15 2.61 -4.35
N GLY A 123 12.24 1.79 -3.30
CA GLY A 123 12.08 0.34 -3.37
C GLY A 123 10.62 -0.11 -3.32
N LEU A 124 10.35 -1.32 -3.82
CA LEU A 124 9.00 -1.93 -3.77
C LEU A 124 8.48 -2.07 -2.34
N THR A 125 9.33 -2.44 -1.39
CA THR A 125 8.97 -2.56 0.03
C THR A 125 8.61 -1.21 0.65
N GLU A 126 9.29 -0.14 0.26
CA GLU A 126 8.98 1.23 0.70
C GLU A 126 7.63 1.70 0.14
N LEU A 127 7.34 1.40 -1.13
CA LEU A 127 6.04 1.70 -1.74
C LEU A 127 4.89 0.95 -1.04
N VAL A 128 5.10 -0.34 -0.73
CA VAL A 128 4.15 -1.13 0.08
C VAL A 128 3.92 -0.47 1.44
N GLN A 129 4.98 -0.03 2.10
CA GLN A 129 4.88 0.65 3.39
C GLN A 129 4.13 1.99 3.28
N ILE A 130 4.30 2.74 2.19
CA ILE A 130 3.53 3.98 1.93
C ILE A 130 2.04 3.66 1.80
N ILE A 131 1.65 2.59 1.09
CA ILE A 131 0.24 2.18 0.96
C ILE A 131 -0.35 1.83 2.33
N ILE A 132 0.39 1.06 3.14
CA ILE A 132 -0.03 0.71 4.50
C ILE A 132 -0.18 1.97 5.35
N ASN A 133 0.84 2.84 5.36
CA ASN A 133 0.87 4.05 6.16
C ASN A 133 -0.26 5.02 5.80
N THR A 134 -0.50 5.25 4.51
CA THR A 134 -1.56 6.14 4.03
C THR A 134 -2.95 5.57 4.33
N THR A 135 -3.12 4.24 4.34
CA THR A 135 -4.36 3.60 4.82
C THR A 135 -4.62 3.87 6.30
N HIS A 136 -3.58 3.73 7.14
CA HIS A 136 -3.70 4.03 8.56
C HIS A 136 -3.89 5.52 8.84
N LEU A 137 -3.22 6.41 8.08
CA LEU A 137 -3.44 7.85 8.17
C LEU A 137 -4.86 8.24 7.77
N GLU A 138 -5.39 7.67 6.67
CA GLU A 138 -6.78 7.89 6.26
C GLU A 138 -7.74 7.49 7.39
N GLN A 139 -7.52 6.33 8.03
CA GLN A 139 -8.36 5.87 9.14
C GLN A 139 -8.22 6.77 10.38
N ALA A 140 -7.00 7.18 10.73
CA ALA A 140 -6.75 8.06 11.88
C ALA A 140 -7.37 9.46 11.67
N CYS A 141 -7.32 9.99 10.45
CA CYS A 141 -7.89 11.29 10.12
C CYS A 141 -9.43 11.31 10.14
N ARG A 142 -10.12 10.16 10.12
CA ARG A 142 -11.58 10.12 10.35
C ARG A 142 -11.98 10.60 11.75
N TYR A 143 -11.09 10.49 12.72
CA TYR A 143 -11.32 10.96 14.09
C TYR A 143 -11.10 12.46 14.28
N LEU A 144 -10.67 13.17 13.23
CA LEU A 144 -10.45 14.62 13.25
C LEU A 144 -11.66 15.42 12.73
N GLU A 145 -12.87 14.82 12.72
CA GLU A 145 -14.17 15.38 12.30
C GLU A 145 -14.21 16.07 10.92
N GLU A 146 -14.89 15.45 9.95
CA GLU A 146 -15.23 15.99 8.61
C GLU A 146 -14.11 16.73 7.85
N LEU A 147 -12.86 16.33 8.07
CA LEU A 147 -11.76 16.74 7.19
C LEU A 147 -11.90 16.03 5.84
N TYR A 148 -12.08 16.83 4.79
CA TYR A 148 -12.20 16.35 3.40
C TYR A 148 -10.85 15.93 2.78
N GLY A 149 -9.74 16.03 3.52
CA GLY A 149 -8.41 15.58 3.11
C GLY A 149 -8.26 14.05 2.94
N LEU A 150 -9.33 13.26 3.08
CA LEU A 150 -9.30 11.81 2.85
C LEU A 150 -8.97 11.44 1.39
N SER A 151 -9.33 12.29 0.43
CA SER A 151 -8.97 12.09 -0.98
C SER A 151 -7.46 12.08 -1.19
N THR A 152 -6.71 12.90 -0.45
CA THR A 152 -5.25 12.95 -0.55
C THR A 152 -4.59 11.60 -0.28
N PHE A 153 -5.05 10.87 0.73
CA PHE A 153 -4.51 9.55 1.04
C PHE A 153 -4.91 8.51 0.00
N LYS A 154 -6.13 8.61 -0.57
CA LYS A 154 -6.54 7.79 -1.70
C LYS A 154 -5.65 8.04 -2.91
N ASP A 155 -5.40 9.29 -3.27
CA ASP A 155 -4.57 9.66 -4.43
C ASP A 155 -3.12 9.19 -4.25
N ALA A 156 -2.57 9.35 -3.05
CA ALA A 156 -1.24 8.85 -2.71
C ALA A 156 -1.14 7.31 -2.80
N ARG A 157 -2.17 6.57 -2.35
CA ARG A 157 -2.22 5.11 -2.54
C ARG A 157 -2.23 4.72 -4.00
N HIS A 158 -3.15 5.29 -4.80
CA HIS A 158 -3.20 4.96 -6.22
C HIS A 158 -1.88 5.28 -6.95
N ALA A 159 -1.23 6.39 -6.59
CA ALA A 159 0.10 6.71 -7.13
C ALA A 159 1.16 5.67 -6.74
N ALA A 160 1.19 5.24 -5.46
CA ALA A 160 2.10 4.20 -5.00
C ALA A 160 1.81 2.83 -5.63
N GLU A 161 0.53 2.47 -5.81
CA GLU A 161 0.10 1.26 -6.51
C GLU A 161 0.59 1.26 -7.96
N GLY A 162 0.39 2.37 -8.67
CA GLY A 162 0.90 2.55 -10.04
C GLY A 162 2.41 2.35 -10.12
N GLU A 163 3.16 2.95 -9.20
CA GLU A 163 4.61 2.83 -9.16
C GLU A 163 5.08 1.40 -8.84
N ILE A 164 4.33 0.64 -8.03
CA ILE A 164 4.59 -0.79 -7.80
C ILE A 164 4.50 -1.55 -9.13
N TYR A 165 3.44 -1.35 -9.92
CA TYR A 165 3.28 -2.04 -11.19
C TYR A 165 4.41 -1.69 -12.16
N THR A 166 4.76 -0.41 -12.26
CA THR A 166 5.85 0.07 -13.11
C THR A 166 7.19 -0.55 -12.72
N LYS A 167 7.58 -0.48 -11.44
CA LYS A 167 8.87 -1.01 -10.98
C LYS A 167 8.96 -2.53 -11.06
N LEU A 168 7.85 -3.21 -10.83
CA LEU A 168 7.79 -4.66 -10.96
C LEU A 168 8.04 -5.11 -12.40
N ASN A 169 7.37 -4.46 -13.38
CA ASN A 169 7.56 -4.75 -14.79
C ASN A 169 8.97 -4.35 -15.26
N GLN A 170 9.51 -3.21 -14.81
CA GLN A 170 10.90 -2.83 -15.07
C GLN A 170 11.90 -3.89 -14.56
N LYS A 171 11.68 -4.45 -13.36
CA LYS A 171 12.52 -5.54 -12.86
C LYS A 171 12.40 -6.80 -13.68
N ILE A 172 11.20 -7.15 -14.15
CA ILE A 172 11.04 -8.26 -15.09
C ILE A 172 11.86 -8.00 -16.35
N ASP A 173 11.78 -6.81 -16.93
CA ASP A 173 12.53 -6.45 -18.14
C ASP A 173 14.05 -6.55 -17.93
N GLU A 174 14.57 -6.09 -16.79
CA GLU A 174 15.98 -6.23 -16.44
C GLU A 174 16.43 -7.71 -16.42
N PHE A 175 15.61 -8.63 -15.92
CA PHE A 175 15.91 -10.07 -15.94
C PHE A 175 15.78 -10.66 -17.36
N ILE A 176 14.76 -10.28 -18.11
CA ILE A 176 14.56 -10.76 -19.49
C ILE A 176 15.73 -10.36 -20.39
N GLN A 177 16.32 -9.18 -20.19
CA GLN A 177 17.51 -8.75 -20.93
C GLN A 177 18.75 -9.65 -20.73
N LEU A 178 18.75 -10.50 -19.70
CA LEU A 178 19.80 -11.50 -19.47
C LEU A 178 19.55 -12.82 -20.21
N ALA A 179 18.43 -12.95 -20.92
CA ALA A 179 18.14 -14.15 -21.70
C ALA A 179 19.14 -14.29 -22.86
N ASP A 180 19.80 -15.44 -22.93
CA ASP A 180 20.80 -15.77 -23.94
C ASP A 180 20.47 -17.15 -24.53
N TYR A 181 19.39 -17.21 -25.32
CA TYR A 181 18.95 -18.46 -25.94
C TYR A 181 19.79 -18.79 -27.17
N GLU A 182 20.40 -19.97 -27.17
CA GLU A 182 21.00 -20.54 -28.36
C GLU A 182 19.91 -21.20 -29.24
N TRP A 183 19.25 -20.41 -30.08
CA TRP A 183 18.12 -20.86 -30.90
C TRP A 183 18.45 -21.99 -31.91
N GLY A 184 19.73 -22.23 -32.17
CA GLY A 184 20.24 -23.31 -33.03
C GLY A 184 20.63 -24.60 -32.30
N MET A 185 20.45 -24.69 -30.98
CA MET A 185 20.91 -25.85 -30.20
C MET A 185 20.23 -27.17 -30.61
N ALA A 186 21.01 -28.25 -30.67
CA ALA A 186 20.48 -29.54 -31.11
C ALA A 186 19.51 -30.17 -30.09
N GLU A 187 19.82 -30.04 -28.80
CA GLU A 187 19.05 -30.56 -27.67
C GLU A 187 18.97 -29.51 -26.56
N SER A 188 17.98 -29.63 -25.67
CA SER A 188 17.87 -28.77 -24.49
C SER A 188 18.90 -29.14 -23.42
N ASP A 189 19.24 -28.20 -22.54
CA ASP A 189 20.11 -28.43 -21.38
C ASP A 189 19.47 -29.32 -20.29
N GLY A 190 18.18 -29.67 -20.46
CA GLY A 190 17.42 -30.51 -19.51
C GLY A 190 17.06 -29.82 -18.20
N ARG A 191 17.39 -28.53 -18.05
CA ARG A 191 17.05 -27.69 -16.90
C ARG A 191 16.57 -26.32 -17.38
N ALA A 192 15.81 -25.62 -16.54
CA ALA A 192 15.40 -24.25 -16.84
C ALA A 192 16.59 -23.27 -16.80
N SER A 193 16.47 -22.20 -17.57
CA SER A 193 17.43 -21.12 -17.73
C SER A 193 17.64 -20.37 -16.40
N GLY A 194 18.90 -20.06 -16.08
CA GLY A 194 19.28 -19.44 -14.81
C GLY A 194 18.58 -18.10 -14.56
N TYR A 195 18.58 -17.21 -15.56
CA TYR A 195 17.96 -15.89 -15.46
C TYR A 195 16.47 -15.98 -15.08
N LEU A 196 15.75 -16.96 -15.62
CA LEU A 196 14.33 -17.14 -15.39
C LEU A 196 14.06 -17.69 -13.99
N MET A 197 14.91 -18.61 -13.52
CA MET A 197 14.83 -19.10 -12.14
C MET A 197 15.07 -17.99 -11.12
N ASP A 198 16.05 -17.11 -11.37
CA ASP A 198 16.30 -15.95 -10.54
C ASP A 198 15.14 -14.95 -10.57
N LEU A 199 14.55 -14.72 -11.75
CA LEU A 199 13.34 -13.91 -11.90
C LEU A 199 12.16 -14.50 -11.11
N ILE A 200 11.90 -15.80 -11.22
CA ILE A 200 10.84 -16.49 -10.46
C ILE A 200 11.08 -16.34 -8.96
N ASN A 201 12.33 -16.50 -8.49
CA ASN A 201 12.67 -16.34 -7.09
C ASN A 201 12.46 -14.90 -6.60
N PHE A 202 12.81 -13.91 -7.43
CA PHE A 202 12.52 -12.50 -7.17
C PHE A 202 11.01 -12.24 -7.07
N LEU A 203 10.21 -12.69 -8.04
CA LEU A 203 8.76 -12.50 -8.05
C LEU A 203 8.10 -13.15 -6.83
N ARG A 204 8.48 -14.38 -6.49
CA ARG A 204 7.98 -15.08 -5.30
C ARG A 204 8.30 -14.32 -4.01
N SER A 205 9.55 -13.87 -3.85
CA SER A 205 9.96 -13.11 -2.67
C SER A 205 9.23 -11.77 -2.58
N THR A 206 9.01 -11.11 -3.72
CA THR A 206 8.29 -9.85 -3.81
C THR A 206 6.80 -10.02 -3.47
N PHE A 207 6.14 -11.05 -4.01
CA PHE A 207 4.72 -11.26 -3.75
C PHE A 207 4.43 -11.68 -2.30
N GLN A 208 5.38 -12.29 -1.61
CA GLN A 208 5.26 -12.50 -0.15
C GLN A 208 5.12 -11.17 0.61
N VAL A 209 5.84 -10.13 0.19
CA VAL A 209 5.69 -8.77 0.79
C VAL A 209 4.31 -8.19 0.48
N PHE A 210 3.77 -8.47 -0.70
CA PHE A 210 2.44 -7.97 -1.12
C PHE A 210 1.27 -8.57 -0.35
N THR A 211 1.49 -9.62 0.45
CA THR A 211 0.45 -10.12 1.38
C THR A 211 -0.02 -9.08 2.40
N HIS A 212 0.77 -8.02 2.59
CA HIS A 212 0.41 -6.87 3.44
C HIS A 212 -0.39 -5.78 2.70
N LEU A 213 -0.53 -5.88 1.38
CA LEU A 213 -1.37 -4.98 0.58
C LEU A 213 -2.84 -5.40 0.64
N PRO A 214 -3.78 -4.48 0.30
CA PRO A 214 -5.16 -4.87 0.04
C PRO A 214 -5.24 -5.97 -1.03
N GLY A 215 -6.06 -6.99 -0.82
CA GLY A 215 -6.07 -8.19 -1.68
C GLY A 215 -6.26 -7.90 -3.18
N LYS A 216 -7.08 -6.88 -3.52
CA LYS A 216 -7.24 -6.44 -4.92
C LYS A 216 -5.95 -5.87 -5.50
N VAL A 217 -5.21 -5.08 -4.75
CA VAL A 217 -3.94 -4.46 -5.19
C VAL A 217 -2.89 -5.55 -5.41
N ALA A 218 -2.75 -6.47 -4.45
CA ALA A 218 -1.83 -7.60 -4.57
C ALA A 218 -2.17 -8.46 -5.79
N GLN A 219 -3.43 -8.80 -5.99
CA GLN A 219 -3.90 -9.57 -7.14
C GLN A 219 -3.63 -8.85 -8.46
N THR A 220 -3.90 -7.54 -8.55
CA THR A 220 -3.61 -6.74 -9.74
C THR A 220 -2.11 -6.66 -10.02
N ALA A 221 -1.26 -6.50 -9.00
CA ALA A 221 0.19 -6.52 -9.16
C ALA A 221 0.69 -7.86 -9.71
N CYS A 222 0.23 -8.97 -9.13
CA CYS A 222 0.62 -10.32 -9.56
C CYS A 222 0.14 -10.60 -10.99
N MET A 223 -1.11 -10.27 -11.30
CA MET A 223 -1.66 -10.42 -12.65
C MET A 223 -0.90 -9.57 -13.67
N SER A 224 -0.58 -8.32 -13.33
CA SER A 224 0.17 -7.43 -14.22
C SER A 224 1.56 -7.99 -14.50
N ALA A 225 2.28 -8.47 -13.49
CA ALA A 225 3.61 -9.05 -13.64
C ALA A 225 3.59 -10.34 -14.45
N CYS A 226 2.68 -11.27 -14.14
CA CYS A 226 2.56 -12.53 -14.88
C CYS A 226 2.18 -12.29 -16.34
N LYS A 227 1.28 -11.32 -16.60
CA LYS A 227 0.93 -10.91 -17.96
C LYS A 227 2.14 -10.31 -18.68
N HIS A 228 2.86 -9.39 -18.03
CA HIS A 228 4.05 -8.75 -18.61
C HIS A 228 5.11 -9.80 -18.95
N LEU A 229 5.45 -10.68 -18.02
CA LEU A 229 6.35 -11.82 -18.23
C LEU A 229 5.91 -12.68 -19.41
N SER A 230 4.64 -13.10 -19.45
CA SER A 230 4.11 -13.91 -20.54
C SER A 230 4.22 -13.20 -21.89
N THR A 231 3.97 -11.89 -21.94
CA THR A 231 4.11 -11.09 -23.15
C THR A 231 5.57 -10.98 -23.57
N SER A 232 6.50 -10.73 -22.65
CA SER A 232 7.94 -10.65 -22.96
C SER A 232 8.50 -11.99 -23.45
N LEU A 233 8.11 -13.11 -22.83
CA LEU A 233 8.46 -14.46 -23.28
C LEU A 233 7.95 -14.72 -24.72
N MET A 234 6.70 -14.36 -25.00
CA MET A 234 6.12 -14.50 -26.34
C MET A 234 6.86 -13.62 -27.36
N GLN A 235 7.22 -12.39 -26.99
CA GLN A 235 7.95 -11.48 -27.87
C GLN A 235 9.33 -12.01 -28.25
N MET A 236 10.01 -12.73 -27.35
CA MET A 236 11.28 -13.37 -27.70
C MET A 236 11.11 -14.40 -28.83
N LEU A 237 10.03 -15.17 -28.86
CA LEU A 237 9.77 -16.14 -29.94
C LEU A 237 9.34 -15.46 -31.26
N LEU A 238 8.79 -14.26 -31.17
CA LEU A 238 8.28 -13.49 -32.32
C LEU A 238 9.28 -12.43 -32.80
N ASP A 239 10.51 -12.45 -32.28
CA ASP A 239 11.55 -11.51 -32.68
C ASP A 239 11.86 -11.68 -34.17
N THR A 240 11.79 -10.58 -34.92
CA THR A 240 12.03 -10.55 -36.37
C THR A 240 13.46 -10.92 -36.76
N GLU A 241 14.41 -10.82 -35.82
CA GLU A 241 15.80 -11.23 -36.04
C GLU A 241 15.97 -12.77 -35.96
N LEU A 242 15.01 -13.50 -35.38
CA LEU A 242 15.03 -14.95 -35.30
C LEU A 242 14.59 -15.58 -36.62
N LYS A 243 15.59 -15.98 -37.42
CA LYS A 243 15.36 -16.63 -38.72
C LYS A 243 15.01 -18.10 -38.63
N GLN A 244 15.44 -18.78 -37.56
CA GLN A 244 15.23 -20.20 -37.36
C GLN A 244 15.19 -20.55 -35.88
N ILE A 245 14.38 -21.54 -35.52
CA ILE A 245 14.30 -22.09 -34.18
C ILE A 245 14.40 -23.61 -34.28
N SER A 246 15.41 -24.18 -33.63
CA SER A 246 15.61 -25.62 -33.52
C SER A 246 14.62 -26.25 -32.54
N MET A 247 14.42 -27.57 -32.65
CA MET A 247 13.57 -28.28 -31.69
C MET A 247 14.18 -28.33 -30.29
N GLY A 248 15.53 -28.38 -30.18
CA GLY A 248 16.24 -28.30 -28.90
C GLY A 248 15.97 -26.98 -28.19
N ALA A 249 16.01 -25.85 -28.92
CA ALA A 249 15.69 -24.54 -28.36
C ALA A 249 14.21 -24.42 -27.92
N ILE A 250 13.26 -24.96 -28.70
CA ILE A 250 11.84 -25.01 -28.28
C ILE A 250 11.68 -25.85 -27.01
N GLN A 251 12.37 -26.98 -26.89
CA GLN A 251 12.33 -27.80 -25.67
C GLN A 251 12.90 -27.04 -24.47
N GLN A 252 14.01 -26.32 -24.65
CA GLN A 252 14.60 -25.47 -23.62
C GLN A 252 13.62 -24.38 -23.17
N PHE A 253 13.03 -23.67 -24.12
CA PHE A 253 12.01 -22.65 -23.84
C PHE A 253 10.75 -23.24 -23.17
N ASN A 254 10.37 -24.46 -23.52
CA ASN A 254 9.26 -25.15 -22.87
C ASN A 254 9.55 -25.50 -21.40
N LEU A 255 10.79 -25.89 -21.07
CA LEU A 255 11.20 -26.10 -19.67
C LEU A 255 11.05 -24.82 -18.84
N ASP A 256 11.39 -23.68 -19.45
CA ASP A 256 11.27 -22.36 -18.87
C ASP A 256 9.81 -21.96 -18.61
N VAL A 257 8.94 -22.10 -19.61
CA VAL A 257 7.50 -21.84 -19.47
C VAL A 257 6.87 -22.74 -18.40
N ILE A 258 7.26 -24.03 -18.36
CA ILE A 258 6.79 -24.96 -17.31
C ILE A 258 7.17 -24.46 -15.92
N GLN A 259 8.39 -23.94 -15.72
CA GLN A 259 8.77 -23.38 -14.42
C GLN A 259 7.95 -22.16 -14.04
N CYS A 260 7.71 -21.24 -14.98
CA CYS A 260 6.82 -20.11 -14.76
C CYS A 260 5.43 -20.57 -14.31
N GLU A 261 4.83 -21.51 -15.05
CA GLU A 261 3.53 -22.06 -14.72
C GLU A 261 3.51 -22.74 -13.35
N CYS A 262 4.46 -23.63 -13.07
CA CYS A 262 4.48 -24.40 -11.82
C CYS A 262 4.74 -23.52 -10.59
N LYS A 263 5.54 -22.46 -10.72
CA LYS A 263 5.99 -21.65 -9.58
C LYS A 263 5.18 -20.38 -9.37
N LEU A 264 4.44 -19.91 -10.38
CA LEU A 264 3.61 -18.70 -10.31
C LEU A 264 2.09 -18.98 -10.31
N LYS A 265 1.65 -20.24 -10.47
CA LYS A 265 0.21 -20.63 -10.42
C LYS A 265 -0.50 -20.43 -9.06
N CYS A 266 0.20 -20.13 -7.98
CA CYS A 266 -0.34 -20.17 -6.60
C CYS A 266 -0.13 -18.89 -5.78
N ILE A 267 -0.18 -17.71 -6.42
CA ILE A 267 0.00 -16.43 -5.72
C ILE A 267 -1.19 -15.51 -5.98
#